data_AF-A0A2N3AGV9-F1
#
_entry.id   AF-A0A2N3AGV9-F1
#
_cell.length_a   1.000
_cell.length_b   1.000
_cell.length_c   1.000
_cell.angle_alpha   90.00
_cell.angle_beta   90.00
_cell.angle_gamma   90.00
#
_symmetry.space_group_name_H-M   'P 1'
#
loop_
_entity.id
_entity.type
_entity.pdbx_description
1 polymer ?
#
loop_
_entity_poly.entity_id
_entity_poly.type
_entity_poly.pdbx_seq_one_letter_code
_entity_poly.pdbx_strand_id
1 'polypeptide(L)'
;MGIKKRKYSKEQKEEIVQRALSGERILELGKENNISPGLINRWKRQYLDGELSGNNNQEIKKLETQVAKLEQMIGKLTMENYILKKEKEYILQRKKEGSSIIAGPYLNQSKKAAD
;
A
#
# COMPACT_ATOMS: atom_id res chain seq x y z
N MET A 1 -2.94 44.65 -11.12
CA MET A 1 -1.95 44.03 -10.22
C MET A 1 -2.65 42.96 -9.39
N GLY A 2 -2.20 41.70 -9.44
CA GLY A 2 -2.81 40.62 -8.66
C GLY A 2 -2.49 40.77 -7.17
N ILE A 3 -3.52 40.69 -6.31
CA ILE A 3 -3.35 40.74 -4.85
C ILE A 3 -2.52 39.52 -4.43
N LYS A 4 -1.31 39.77 -3.91
CA LYS A 4 -0.42 38.71 -3.40
C LYS A 4 -1.07 38.11 -2.14
N LYS A 5 -1.63 36.90 -2.27
CA LYS A 5 -2.29 36.20 -1.15
C LYS A 5 -1.27 35.91 -0.05
N ARG A 6 -1.57 36.30 1.19
CA ARG A 6 -0.78 35.90 2.38
C ARG A 6 -0.74 34.37 2.46
N LYS A 7 0.46 33.83 2.69
CA LYS A 7 0.68 32.41 2.96
C LYS A 7 0.88 32.24 4.46
N TYR A 8 0.25 31.21 5.03
CA TYR A 8 0.38 30.82 6.43
C TYR A 8 1.04 29.44 6.49
N SER A 9 1.96 29.24 7.43
CA SER A 9 2.60 27.93 7.62
C SER A 9 1.59 26.91 8.16
N LYS A 10 1.95 25.62 8.15
CA LYS A 10 1.08 24.56 8.66
C LYS A 10 0.91 24.71 10.18
N GLU A 11 2.02 24.93 10.86
CA GLU A 11 2.12 25.07 12.31
C GLU A 11 1.26 26.24 12.79
N GLN A 12 1.34 27.39 12.09
CA GLN A 12 0.50 28.55 12.38
C GLN A 12 -0.99 28.26 12.22
N LYS A 13 -1.39 27.50 11.20
CA LYS A 13 -2.81 27.14 11.01
C LYS A 13 -3.28 26.19 12.11
N GLU A 14 -2.47 25.20 12.46
CA GLU A 14 -2.80 24.23 13.51
C GLU A 14 -2.93 24.91 14.87
N GLU A 15 -1.98 25.78 15.24
CA GLU A 15 -2.03 26.54 16.50
C GLU A 15 -3.32 27.37 16.62
N ILE A 16 -3.66 28.13 15.56
CA ILE A 16 -4.85 28.99 15.57
C ILE A 16 -6.13 28.16 15.63
N VAL A 17 -6.17 27.01 14.94
CA VAL A 17 -7.33 26.11 15.01
C VAL A 17 -7.45 25.45 16.39
N GLN A 18 -6.34 25.04 17.01
CA GLN A 18 -6.34 24.48 18.36
C GLN A 18 -6.88 25.48 19.39
N ARG A 19 -6.44 26.74 19.32
CA ARG A 19 -6.99 27.82 20.16
C ARG A 19 -8.48 28.07 19.90
N ALA A 20 -8.91 27.99 18.64
CA ALA A 20 -10.34 28.09 18.30
C ALA A 20 -11.17 26.87 18.74
N LEU A 21 -10.55 25.71 18.97
CA LEU A 21 -11.18 24.50 19.50
C LEU A 21 -11.19 24.48 21.04
N SER A 22 -10.19 25.08 21.70
CA SER A 22 -10.15 25.23 23.15
C SER A 22 -11.18 26.22 23.71
N GLY A 23 -11.87 26.95 22.83
CA GLY A 23 -12.99 27.83 23.19
C GLY A 23 -12.71 29.32 23.04
N GLU A 24 -11.53 29.72 22.56
CA GLU A 24 -11.24 31.13 22.29
C GLU A 24 -12.12 31.68 21.15
N ARG A 25 -12.48 32.97 21.26
CA ARG A 25 -13.36 33.60 20.26
C ARG A 25 -12.62 33.80 18.95
N ILE A 26 -13.20 33.29 17.87
CA ILE A 26 -12.67 33.41 16.50
C ILE A 26 -12.45 34.89 16.10
N LEU A 27 -13.28 35.81 16.60
CA LEU A 27 -13.13 37.24 16.36
C LEU A 27 -11.87 37.84 16.98
N GLU A 28 -11.50 37.39 18.18
CA GLU A 28 -10.29 37.84 18.89
C GLU A 28 -9.05 37.24 18.22
N LEU A 29 -9.06 35.93 17.95
CA LEU A 29 -8.00 35.25 17.20
C LEU A 29 -7.74 35.88 15.82
N GLY A 30 -8.81 36.30 15.12
CA GLY A 30 -8.70 36.98 13.83
C GLY A 30 -8.03 38.34 13.93
N LYS A 31 -8.29 39.10 14.99
CA LYS A 31 -7.64 40.40 15.25
C LYS A 31 -6.17 40.22 15.62
N GLU A 32 -5.86 39.31 16.54
CA GLU A 32 -4.49 39.02 16.99
C GLU A 32 -3.58 38.58 15.85
N ASN A 33 -4.05 37.65 15.02
CA ASN A 33 -3.26 37.05 13.96
C ASN A 33 -3.39 37.77 12.61
N ASN A 34 -4.18 38.85 12.55
CA ASN A 34 -4.52 39.58 11.32
C ASN A 34 -5.07 38.65 10.21
N ILE A 35 -6.05 37.82 10.59
CA ILE A 35 -6.70 36.80 9.77
C ILE A 35 -8.21 37.03 9.79
N SER A 36 -8.88 36.82 8.65
CA SER A 36 -10.34 36.91 8.64
C SER A 36 -10.96 35.75 9.47
N PRO A 37 -12.00 36.04 10.29
CA PRO A 37 -12.73 35.01 11.02
C PRO A 37 -13.30 33.89 10.13
N GLY A 38 -13.67 34.22 8.89
CA GLY A 38 -14.12 33.24 7.90
C GLY A 38 -13.02 32.26 7.49
N LEU A 39 -11.77 32.71 7.39
CA LEU A 39 -10.64 31.83 7.08
C LEU A 39 -10.31 30.88 8.24
N ILE A 40 -10.39 31.36 9.49
CA ILE A 40 -10.23 30.52 10.69
C ILE A 40 -11.33 29.45 10.75
N ASN A 41 -12.58 29.80 10.48
CA ASN A 41 -13.68 28.83 10.40
C ASN A 41 -13.44 27.77 9.32
N ARG A 42 -12.91 28.17 8.16
CA ARG A 42 -12.54 27.23 7.10
C ARG A 42 -11.45 26.28 7.57
N TRP A 43 -10.38 26.78 8.20
CA TRP A 43 -9.31 25.94 8.72
C TRP A 43 -9.80 25.00 9.81
N LYS A 44 -10.70 25.45 10.68
CA LYS A 44 -11.33 24.60 11.69
C LYS A 44 -12.07 23.41 11.06
N ARG A 45 -12.85 23.64 9.99
CA ARG A 45 -13.49 22.54 9.24
C ARG A 45 -12.45 21.60 8.62
N GLN A 46 -11.48 22.16 7.89
CA GLN A 46 -10.41 21.38 7.28
C GLN A 46 -9.59 20.58 8.30
N TYR A 47 -9.44 21.08 9.52
CA TYR A 47 -8.75 20.35 10.59
C TYR A 47 -9.57 19.15 11.08
N LEU A 48 -10.87 19.33 11.29
CA LEU A 48 -11.79 18.26 11.68
C LEU A 48 -11.91 17.20 10.59
N ASP A 49 -11.86 17.61 9.32
CA ASP A 49 -11.90 16.73 8.15
C ASP A 49 -10.53 16.07 7.84
N GLY A 50 -9.47 16.42 8.57
CA GLY A 50 -8.10 15.92 8.35
C GLY A 50 -7.38 16.52 7.13
N GLU A 51 -7.98 17.50 6.45
CA GLU A 51 -7.49 18.14 5.22
C GLU A 51 -6.62 19.39 5.43
N LEU A 52 -6.46 19.87 6.67
CA LEU A 52 -5.74 21.14 6.94
C LEU A 52 -4.29 21.12 6.41
N SER A 53 -3.66 19.95 6.41
CA SER A 53 -2.34 19.70 5.82
C SER A 53 -2.47 19.56 4.30
N GLY A 54 -2.83 20.63 3.59
CA GLY A 54 -3.00 20.65 2.12
C GLY A 54 -1.77 20.23 1.29
N ASN A 55 -0.61 20.03 1.91
CA ASN A 55 0.59 19.44 1.29
C ASN A 55 0.55 17.90 1.26
N ASN A 56 -0.27 17.26 2.09
CA ASN A 56 -0.39 15.82 2.12
C ASN A 56 -1.00 15.27 0.83
N ASN A 57 -1.82 16.03 0.10
CA ASN A 57 -2.51 15.48 -1.07
C ASN A 57 -1.55 15.04 -2.19
N GLN A 58 -0.43 15.73 -2.39
CA GLN A 58 0.56 15.30 -3.39
C GLN A 58 1.38 14.10 -2.91
N GLU A 59 1.77 14.08 -1.63
CA GLU A 59 2.55 12.98 -1.07
C GLU A 59 1.70 11.72 -0.93
N ILE A 60 0.45 11.85 -0.46
CA ILE A 60 -0.55 10.79 -0.43
C ILE A 60 -0.74 10.21 -1.83
N LYS A 61 -0.95 11.04 -2.86
CA LYS A 61 -1.07 10.54 -4.24
C LYS A 61 0.16 9.78 -4.73
N LYS A 62 1.37 10.25 -4.38
CA LYS A 62 2.61 9.52 -4.71
C LYS A 62 2.66 8.19 -3.99
N LEU A 63 2.33 8.15 -2.70
CA LEU A 63 2.27 6.94 -1.90
C LEU A 63 1.22 5.96 -2.44
N GLU A 64 0.02 6.42 -2.76
CA GLU A 64 -1.04 5.63 -3.41
C GLU A 64 -0.55 5.02 -4.73
N THR A 65 0.15 5.81 -5.55
CA THR A 65 0.73 5.32 -6.81
C THR A 65 1.79 4.24 -6.56
N GLN A 66 2.63 4.40 -5.53
CA GLN A 66 3.62 3.40 -5.14
C GLN A 66 2.95 2.13 -4.62
N VAL A 67 1.90 2.25 -3.79
CA VAL A 67 1.11 1.12 -3.29
C VAL A 67 0.52 0.33 -4.45
N ALA A 68 -0.15 0.98 -5.40
CA ALA A 68 -0.73 0.32 -6.57
C ALA A 68 0.33 -0.43 -7.39
N LYS A 69 1.52 0.17 -7.59
CA LYS A 69 2.63 -0.47 -8.29
C LYS A 69 3.15 -1.70 -7.54
N LEU A 70 3.25 -1.62 -6.22
CA LEU A 70 3.70 -2.73 -5.38
C LEU A 70 2.67 -3.87 -5.40
N GLU A 71 1.38 -3.58 -5.29
CA GLU A 71 0.29 -4.56 -5.39
C GLU A 71 0.33 -5.30 -6.73
N GLN A 72 0.52 -4.58 -7.84
CA GLN A 72 0.70 -5.20 -9.16
C GLN A 72 1.91 -6.14 -9.20
N MET A 73 3.04 -5.74 -8.62
CA MET A 73 4.25 -6.56 -8.60
C MET A 73 4.08 -7.80 -7.73
N ILE A 74 3.39 -7.69 -6.59
CA ILE A 74 3.01 -8.82 -5.74
C ILE A 74 2.15 -9.80 -6.52
N GLY A 75 1.14 -9.32 -7.26
CA GLY A 75 0.30 -10.16 -8.10
C GLY A 75 1.10 -10.93 -9.15
N LYS A 76 2.03 -10.25 -9.84
CA LYS A 76 2.93 -10.88 -10.82
C LYS A 76 3.81 -11.97 -10.19
N LEU A 77 4.50 -11.65 -9.10
CA LEU A 77 5.37 -12.59 -8.40
C LEU A 77 4.60 -13.78 -7.82
N THR A 78 3.35 -13.56 -7.41
CA THR A 78 2.48 -14.64 -6.91
C THR A 78 2.15 -15.63 -8.02
N MET A 79 1.82 -15.15 -9.22
CA MET A 79 1.58 -16.03 -10.36
C MET A 79 2.83 -16.73 -10.86
N GLU A 80 3.96 -16.05 -10.94
CA GLU A 80 5.24 -16.68 -11.29
C GLU A 80 5.56 -17.83 -10.31
N ASN A 81 5.42 -17.59 -9.00
CA ASN A 81 5.61 -18.63 -7.99
C ASN A 81 4.63 -19.80 -8.13
N TYR A 82 3.35 -19.51 -8.43
CA TYR A 82 2.34 -20.55 -8.65
C TYR A 82 2.71 -21.45 -9.84
N ILE A 83 3.07 -20.85 -10.97
CA ILE A 83 3.47 -21.57 -12.18
C ILE A 83 4.72 -22.42 -11.91
N LEU A 84 5.76 -21.84 -11.31
CA LEU A 84 7.01 -22.57 -11.01
C LEU A 84 6.77 -23.77 -10.09
N LYS A 85 5.89 -23.64 -9.09
CA LYS A 85 5.51 -24.78 -8.23
C LYS A 85 4.80 -25.86 -9.02
N LYS A 86 3.87 -25.49 -9.91
CA LYS A 86 3.13 -26.43 -10.75
C LYS A 86 4.05 -27.16 -11.75
N GLU A 87 4.98 -26.44 -12.38
CA GLU A 87 5.98 -27.05 -13.25
C GLU A 87 6.86 -28.05 -12.49
N LYS A 88 7.30 -27.68 -11.29
CA LYS A 88 8.08 -28.59 -10.43
C LYS A 88 7.31 -29.86 -10.09
N GLU A 89 6.04 -29.74 -9.69
CA GLU A 89 5.14 -30.87 -9.44
C GLU A 89 5.01 -31.77 -10.68
N TYR A 90 4.76 -31.15 -11.84
CA TYR A 90 4.62 -31.87 -13.12
C TYR A 90 5.88 -32.65 -13.50
N ILE A 91 7.07 -32.03 -13.40
CA ILE A 91 8.35 -32.70 -13.67
C ILE A 91 8.58 -33.88 -12.72
N LEU A 92 8.24 -33.74 -11.43
CA LEU A 92 8.36 -34.82 -10.45
C LEU A 92 7.43 -35.99 -10.77
N GLN A 93 6.18 -35.72 -11.17
CA GLN A 93 5.23 -36.76 -11.60
C GLN A 93 5.76 -37.51 -12.82
N ARG A 94 6.20 -36.80 -13.86
CA ARG A 94 6.78 -37.40 -15.07
C ARG A 94 8.01 -38.28 -14.80
N LYS A 95 8.89 -37.86 -13.88
CA LYS A 95 10.04 -38.67 -13.45
C LYS A 95 9.61 -39.96 -12.75
N LYS A 96 8.57 -39.92 -11.90
CA LYS A 96 8.03 -41.11 -11.24
C LYS A 96 7.37 -42.06 -12.23
N GLU A 97 6.59 -41.55 -13.18
CA GLU A 97 5.95 -42.34 -14.23
C GLU A 97 6.97 -43.04 -15.13
N GLY A 98 8.00 -42.32 -15.60
CA GLY A 98 9.09 -42.91 -16.40
C GLY A 98 9.90 -43.98 -15.66
N SER A 99 10.02 -43.88 -14.33
CA SER A 99 10.64 -44.91 -13.48
C SER A 99 9.71 -46.10 -13.21
N SER A 100 8.38 -45.91 -13.30
CA SER A 100 7.39 -46.95 -12.96
C SER A 100 7.04 -47.88 -14.14
N ILE A 101 7.33 -47.48 -15.38
CA ILE A 101 6.96 -48.24 -16.59
C ILE A 101 7.89 -49.46 -16.82
N ILE A 102 9.08 -49.50 -16.23
CA ILE A 102 10.11 -50.53 -16.54
C ILE A 102 10.14 -51.70 -15.53
N ALA A 103 9.45 -51.62 -14.40
CA ALA A 103 9.34 -52.75 -13.47
C ALA A 103 8.23 -53.74 -13.90
N GLY A 104 8.39 -54.36 -15.08
CA GLY A 104 7.63 -55.54 -15.49
C GLY A 104 8.04 -56.79 -14.67
N PRO A 105 7.17 -57.81 -14.54
CA PRO A 105 7.30 -58.90 -13.56
C PRO A 105 8.38 -59.97 -13.86
N TYR A 106 9.54 -59.59 -14.40
CA TYR A 106 10.62 -60.52 -14.75
C TYR A 106 11.81 -60.42 -13.79
N LEU A 107 11.62 -60.82 -12.53
CA LEU A 107 12.73 -60.99 -11.58
C LEU A 107 12.55 -62.21 -10.66
N ASN A 108 11.95 -63.29 -11.19
CA ASN A 108 12.00 -64.59 -10.53
C ASN A 108 11.90 -65.73 -11.55
N GLN A 109 13.03 -66.09 -12.16
CA GLN A 109 13.26 -67.51 -12.49
C GLN A 109 14.47 -67.96 -11.68
N SER A 110 14.09 -68.55 -10.55
CA SER A 110 14.91 -69.24 -9.58
C SER A 110 15.79 -70.31 -10.23
N LYS A 111 16.99 -70.46 -9.67
CA LYS A 111 17.89 -71.61 -9.82
C LYS A 111 17.13 -72.95 -9.75
N LYS A 112 17.24 -73.78 -10.79
CA LYS A 112 17.10 -75.26 -10.83
C LYS A 112 17.20 -75.67 -12.30
N ALA A 113 17.98 -76.63 -12.78
CA ALA A 113 18.68 -77.80 -12.23
C ALA A 113 19.85 -78.12 -13.22
N ALA A 114 21.02 -78.64 -12.80
CA ALA A 114 21.41 -80.08 -12.88
C ALA A 114 20.94 -80.76 -14.20
N ASP A 115 21.74 -81.37 -15.06
CA ASP A 115 23.09 -81.97 -15.03
C ASP A 115 23.83 -81.70 -16.35
#